data_AF-A0A7W8KFV0-F1
#
_entry.id   AF-A0A7W8KFV0-F1
#
_cell.length_a   1.000
_cell.length_b   1.000
_cell.length_c   1.000
_cell.angle_alpha   90.00
_cell.angle_beta   90.00
_cell.angle_gamma   90.00
#
_symmetry.space_group_name_H-M   'P 1'
#
loop_
_entity.id
_entity.type
_entity.pdbx_description
1 polymer ?
#
loop_
_entity_poly.entity_id
_entity_poly.type
_entity_poly.pdbx_seq_one_letter_code
_entity_poly.pdbx_strand_id
1 'polypeptide(L)'
;MGRKPRTHLIDRSEFYEITGRLQHYACFHCRKAFKQRLHDRGEEVPCPQCRQPMTNMGTDFKAPPHRDQEQWLKAERLARAGIRFFPTWQEGTPGDRPATLAEVPAFLRRTFPPSAGQTYLEREPSTTSSAPREGRLEQQGHFPRQAYRLLGRPLETGSAVELFERGHWQPITFIGRGSGNAPIPQPFAYPRVDDRTYFNRRPLFLTGKHRLRWPE
;
A
#
# COMPACT_ATOMS: atom_id res chain seq x y z
N MET A 1 20.10 -9.83 30.29
CA MET A 1 19.67 -9.24 29.00
C MET A 1 20.36 -10.01 27.88
N GLY A 2 19.64 -10.84 27.13
CA GLY A 2 20.23 -11.66 26.05
C GLY A 2 20.74 -10.80 24.90
N ARG A 3 21.95 -11.10 24.40
CA ARG A 3 22.51 -10.44 23.20
C ARG A 3 21.69 -10.85 21.96
N LYS A 4 21.50 -9.92 21.03
CA LYS A 4 20.78 -10.18 19.76
C LYS A 4 21.47 -11.31 18.98
N PRO A 5 20.78 -12.40 18.60
CA PRO A 5 21.31 -13.36 17.64
C PRO A 5 21.56 -12.70 16.28
N ARG A 6 22.68 -13.07 15.66
CA ARG A 6 23.17 -12.58 14.35
C ARG A 6 22.72 -13.50 13.21
N THR A 7 21.47 -13.97 13.22
CA THR A 7 20.98 -14.88 12.16
C THR A 7 20.00 -14.16 11.25
N HIS A 8 20.22 -14.30 9.94
CA HIS A 8 19.39 -13.72 8.86
C HIS A 8 18.10 -14.52 8.58
N LEU A 9 17.80 -15.54 9.40
CA LEU A 9 16.79 -16.57 9.12
C LEU A 9 15.48 -16.41 9.92
N ILE A 10 15.36 -15.37 10.75
CA ILE A 10 14.17 -15.14 11.58
C ILE A 10 13.44 -13.90 11.06
N ASP A 11 12.14 -14.02 10.76
CA ASP A 11 11.28 -12.87 10.46
C ASP A 11 11.34 -11.91 11.67
N ARG A 12 11.50 -10.61 11.41
CA ARG A 12 11.58 -9.62 12.49
C ARG A 12 10.34 -9.65 13.39
N SER A 13 9.15 -10.04 12.91
CA SER A 13 7.98 -10.23 13.78
C SER A 13 8.22 -11.33 14.82
N GLU A 14 8.77 -12.48 14.43
CA GLU A 14 9.16 -13.55 15.36
C GLU A 14 10.27 -13.09 16.31
N PHE A 15 11.22 -12.28 15.84
CA PHE A 15 12.25 -11.71 16.70
C PHE A 15 11.67 -10.80 17.80
N TYR A 16 10.61 -10.05 17.52
CA TYR A 16 9.98 -9.16 18.49
C TYR A 16 9.06 -9.89 19.47
N GLU A 17 8.42 -10.98 19.04
CA GLU A 17 7.71 -11.91 19.93
C GLU A 17 8.68 -12.60 20.90
N ILE A 18 9.84 -13.05 20.41
CA ILE A 18 10.85 -13.76 21.22
C ILE A 18 11.60 -12.82 22.19
N THR A 19 11.83 -11.55 21.81
CA THR A 19 12.65 -10.62 22.63
C THR A 19 11.89 -9.77 23.64
N GLY A 20 10.56 -9.86 23.71
CA GLY A 20 9.75 -9.13 24.70
C GLY A 20 9.82 -7.60 24.56
N ARG A 21 10.17 -7.08 23.38
CA ARG A 21 10.25 -5.62 23.17
C ARG A 21 8.87 -5.05 22.90
N LEU A 22 8.42 -4.19 23.83
CA LEU A 22 7.21 -3.39 23.67
C LEU A 22 7.27 -2.56 22.38
N GLN A 23 6.16 -2.56 21.66
CA GLN A 23 5.91 -1.72 20.51
C GLN A 23 5.34 -0.38 20.96
N HIS A 24 5.61 0.69 20.21
CA HIS A 24 4.96 1.97 20.44
C HIS A 24 3.63 2.01 19.68
N TYR A 25 2.54 2.17 20.40
CA TYR A 25 1.21 2.41 19.85
C TYR A 25 0.88 3.90 19.98
N ALA A 26 0.46 4.53 18.89
CA ALA A 26 0.07 5.94 18.85
C ALA A 26 -1.46 6.08 18.75
N CYS A 27 -2.03 6.90 19.63
CA CYS A 27 -3.38 7.40 19.49
C CYS A 27 -3.32 8.80 18.86
N PHE A 28 -3.80 8.93 17.62
CA PHE A 28 -3.80 10.21 16.91
C PHE A 28 -4.91 11.15 17.38
N HIS A 29 -5.98 10.62 17.97
CA HIS A 29 -7.05 11.42 18.54
C HIS A 29 -6.59 12.23 19.76
N CYS A 30 -5.99 11.56 20.76
CA CYS A 30 -5.51 12.23 21.97
C CYS A 30 -4.01 12.58 21.94
N ARG A 31 -3.31 12.32 20.82
CA ARG A 31 -1.89 12.65 20.60
C ARG A 31 -0.97 12.11 21.71
N LYS A 32 -1.16 10.82 22.03
CA LYS A 32 -0.34 10.10 23.02
C LYS A 32 0.16 8.78 22.46
N ALA A 33 1.30 8.35 22.97
CA ALA A 33 1.87 7.05 22.64
C ALA A 33 2.02 6.19 23.90
N PHE A 34 1.78 4.89 23.74
CA PHE A 34 1.83 3.90 24.80
C PHE A 34 2.70 2.74 24.36
N LYS A 35 3.51 2.21 25.27
CA LYS A 35 4.29 0.99 25.01
C LYS A 35 3.45 -0.21 25.38
N GLN A 36 3.22 -1.11 24.42
CA GLN A 36 2.42 -2.32 24.62
C GLN A 36 3.07 -3.52 23.93
N ARG A 37 2.62 -4.74 24.25
CA ARG A 37 2.99 -5.93 23.48
C ARG A 37 2.54 -5.78 22.02
N LEU A 38 3.18 -6.54 21.13
CA LEU A 38 2.64 -6.70 19.79
C LEU A 38 1.30 -7.46 19.90
N HIS A 39 0.27 -6.93 19.25
CA HIS A 39 -1.06 -7.53 19.13
C HIS A 39 -1.22 -8.16 17.75
N ASP A 40 -2.16 -9.09 17.61
CA ASP A 40 -2.36 -9.84 16.37
C ASP A 40 -2.83 -8.93 15.22
N ARG A 41 -2.54 -9.35 13.97
CA ARG A 41 -2.96 -8.56 12.80
C ARG A 41 -4.49 -8.50 12.73
N GLY A 42 -5.02 -7.27 12.72
CA GLY A 42 -6.46 -7.02 12.65
C GLY A 42 -7.12 -6.80 14.02
N GLU A 43 -6.39 -6.98 15.11
CA GLU A 43 -6.87 -6.59 16.44
C GLU A 43 -6.86 -5.06 16.60
N GLU A 44 -8.02 -4.48 16.92
CA GLU A 44 -8.09 -3.08 17.28
C GLU A 44 -7.56 -2.88 18.70
N VAL A 45 -6.54 -2.04 18.85
CA VAL A 45 -5.93 -1.75 20.14
C VAL A 45 -6.48 -0.42 20.66
N PRO A 46 -7.41 -0.41 21.64
CA PRO A 46 -8.03 0.82 22.12
C PRO A 46 -7.05 1.65 22.97
N CYS A 47 -7.15 2.97 22.85
CA CYS A 47 -6.38 3.90 23.66
C CYS A 47 -6.80 3.82 25.14
N PRO A 48 -5.87 3.64 26.10
CA PRO A 48 -6.20 3.61 27.52
C PRO A 48 -6.87 4.89 28.05
N GLN A 49 -6.68 6.03 27.36
CA GLN A 49 -7.24 7.32 27.77
C GLN A 49 -8.58 7.64 27.12
N CYS A 50 -8.67 7.53 25.79
CA CYS A 50 -9.85 8.00 25.04
C CYS A 50 -10.61 6.88 24.33
N ARG A 51 -10.17 5.63 24.48
CA ARG A 51 -10.72 4.41 23.86
C ARG A 51 -10.73 4.37 22.33
N GLN A 52 -10.25 5.42 21.67
CA GLN A 52 -10.09 5.44 20.22
C GLN A 52 -9.02 4.45 19.74
N PRO A 53 -9.12 3.90 18.52
CA PRO A 53 -8.14 2.97 17.98
C PRO A 53 -6.73 3.57 17.95
N MET A 54 -5.74 2.76 18.33
CA MET A 54 -4.34 3.09 18.23
C MET A 54 -3.67 2.36 17.08
N THR A 55 -2.64 2.98 16.53
CA THR A 55 -1.81 2.37 15.48
C THR A 55 -0.47 1.95 16.06
N ASN A 56 -0.07 0.70 15.84
CA ASN A 56 1.31 0.29 16.09
C ASN A 56 2.24 1.10 15.17
N MET A 57 3.19 1.83 15.74
CA MET A 57 4.15 2.69 15.05
C MET A 57 5.56 2.08 14.97
N GLY A 58 5.80 0.93 15.60
CA GLY A 58 7.10 0.26 15.65
C GLY A 58 8.00 0.67 16.81
N THR A 59 9.15 0.01 16.97
CA THR A 59 10.01 0.12 18.16
C THR A 59 10.84 1.40 18.24
N ASP A 60 11.07 2.07 17.11
CA ASP A 60 11.92 3.27 17.03
C ASP A 60 11.09 4.56 16.94
N PHE A 61 9.77 4.45 17.13
CA PHE A 61 8.88 5.61 17.10
C PHE A 61 9.14 6.53 18.29
N LYS A 62 9.53 7.77 17.99
CA LYS A 62 9.62 8.85 18.96
C LYS A 62 8.34 9.69 18.86
N ALA A 63 7.49 9.56 19.88
CA ALA A 63 6.25 10.32 19.93
C ALA A 63 6.57 11.82 20.01
N PRO A 64 5.96 12.66 19.16
CA PRO A 64 6.11 14.11 19.26
C PRO A 64 5.55 14.65 20.59
N PRO A 65 5.97 15.85 21.02
CA PRO A 65 5.33 16.53 22.14
C PRO A 65 3.81 16.62 21.91
N HIS A 66 3.01 16.41 22.95
CA HIS A 66 1.54 16.41 22.85
C HIS A 66 0.97 17.66 22.15
N ARG A 67 1.55 18.84 22.43
CA ARG A 67 1.13 20.13 21.86
C ARG A 67 1.51 20.33 20.38
N ASP A 68 2.42 19.52 19.86
CA ASP A 68 2.94 19.64 18.50
C ASP A 68 2.00 18.99 17.48
N GLN A 69 0.91 19.69 17.17
CA GLN A 69 -0.15 19.22 16.28
C GLN A 69 0.38 18.85 14.90
N GLU A 70 1.34 19.61 14.39
CA GLU A 70 1.89 19.40 13.06
C GLU A 70 2.68 18.10 12.97
N GLN A 71 3.54 17.83 13.96
CA GLN A 71 4.30 16.57 14.00
C GLN A 71 3.41 15.36 14.26
N TRP A 72 2.34 15.51 15.06
CA TRP A 72 1.33 14.46 15.23
C TRP A 72 0.57 14.17 13.93
N LEU A 73 0.18 15.19 13.19
CA LEU A 73 -0.46 15.04 11.87
C LEU A 73 0.49 14.41 10.86
N LYS A 74 1.79 14.75 10.89
CA LYS A 74 2.82 14.10 10.08
C LYS A 74 2.89 12.61 10.37
N ALA A 75 3.01 12.25 11.66
CA ALA A 75 3.06 10.86 12.09
C ALA A 75 1.78 10.11 11.68
N GLU A 76 0.62 10.75 11.79
CA GLU A 76 -0.66 10.18 11.36
C GLU A 76 -0.70 9.92 9.86
N ARG A 77 -0.26 10.88 9.02
CA ARG A 77 -0.25 10.69 7.55
C ARG A 77 0.70 9.56 7.13
N LEU A 78 1.88 9.48 7.75
CA LEU A 78 2.81 8.37 7.53
C LEU A 78 2.22 7.03 7.98
N ALA A 79 1.62 7.01 9.18
CA ALA A 79 0.97 5.82 9.71
C ALA A 79 -0.18 5.37 8.79
N ARG A 80 -0.91 6.35 8.26
CA ARG A 80 -1.96 6.10 7.28
C ARG A 80 -1.34 5.45 6.03
N ALA A 81 -0.29 6.00 5.46
CA ALA A 81 0.40 5.39 4.32
C ALA A 81 1.11 4.04 4.60
N GLY A 82 0.96 3.43 5.78
CA GLY A 82 1.58 2.15 6.11
C GLY A 82 3.03 2.25 6.55
N ILE A 83 3.58 3.47 6.63
CA ILE A 83 4.95 3.70 7.08
C ILE A 83 5.03 3.55 8.59
N ARG A 84 6.05 2.82 9.06
CA ARG A 84 6.32 2.52 10.46
C ARG A 84 7.78 2.79 10.82
N PHE A 85 8.06 2.82 12.12
CA PHE A 85 9.34 3.16 12.70
C PHE A 85 9.99 1.93 13.32
N PHE A 86 10.57 1.09 12.48
CA PHE A 86 11.37 -0.07 12.89
C PHE A 86 12.86 0.17 12.62
N PRO A 87 13.77 -0.45 13.39
CA PRO A 87 15.20 -0.37 13.15
C PRO A 87 15.54 -1.09 11.84
N THR A 88 16.27 -0.43 10.94
CA THR A 88 16.89 -1.04 9.75
C THR A 88 18.24 -1.66 10.13
N TRP A 89 18.65 -2.77 9.49
CA TRP A 89 19.93 -3.45 9.78
C TRP A 89 21.00 -3.28 8.67
N GLN A 90 20.61 -2.85 7.48
CA GLN A 90 21.52 -2.67 6.35
C GLN A 90 21.79 -1.17 6.13
N GLU A 91 23.00 -0.86 5.67
CA GLU A 91 23.49 0.45 5.22
C GLU A 91 22.36 1.28 4.61
N GLY A 92 21.88 2.22 5.41
CA GLY A 92 20.55 2.79 5.23
C GLY A 92 20.07 3.25 6.58
N THR A 93 20.64 4.39 6.99
CA THR A 93 20.09 5.40 7.92
C THR A 93 18.58 5.26 8.08
N PRO A 94 17.95 5.55 9.24
CA PRO A 94 16.48 5.56 9.37
C PRO A 94 15.85 6.34 8.20
N GLY A 95 15.44 5.62 7.15
CA GLY A 95 15.54 6.14 5.78
C GLY A 95 14.77 7.43 5.62
N ASP A 96 15.48 8.50 5.23
CA ASP A 96 15.00 9.87 4.94
C ASP A 96 13.53 10.08 5.25
N ARG A 97 13.20 10.12 6.55
CA ARG A 97 11.82 10.42 6.95
C ARG A 97 11.61 11.92 6.85
N PRO A 98 10.43 12.36 6.40
CA PRO A 98 10.14 13.78 6.32
C PRO A 98 10.29 14.41 7.70
N ALA A 99 11.07 15.49 7.77
CA ALA A 99 11.27 16.27 8.98
C ALA A 99 10.01 17.07 9.29
N THR A 100 9.37 17.60 8.25
CA THR A 100 8.19 18.46 8.33
C THR A 100 6.94 17.78 7.76
N LEU A 101 5.75 18.31 8.05
CA LEU A 101 4.51 17.82 7.46
C LEU A 101 4.45 18.08 5.94
N ALA A 102 5.03 19.20 5.49
CA ALA A 102 5.04 19.61 4.09
C ALA A 102 5.80 18.64 3.17
N GLU A 103 6.81 17.96 3.68
CA GLU A 103 7.61 16.98 2.92
C GLU A 103 6.89 15.63 2.71
N VAL A 104 5.84 15.35 3.49
CA VAL A 104 5.17 14.03 3.48
C VAL A 104 4.65 13.65 2.09
N PRO A 105 3.96 14.51 1.31
CA PRO A 105 3.46 14.12 -0.01
C PRO A 105 4.58 13.72 -0.98
N ALA A 106 5.67 14.49 -1.01
CA ALA A 106 6.82 14.20 -1.86
C ALA A 106 7.55 12.93 -1.43
N PHE A 107 7.69 12.71 -0.12
CA PHE A 107 8.21 11.46 0.44
C PHE A 107 7.34 10.27 0.01
N LEU A 108 6.02 10.34 0.20
CA LEU A 108 5.11 9.25 -0.14
C LEU A 108 5.11 8.95 -1.65
N ARG A 109 5.15 9.97 -2.52
CA ARG A 109 5.27 9.77 -3.97
C ARG A 109 6.56 9.07 -4.37
N ARG A 110 7.66 9.29 -3.66
CA ARG A 110 8.94 8.60 -3.92
C ARG A 110 8.92 7.17 -3.39
N THR A 111 8.36 6.96 -2.19
CA THR A 111 8.29 5.63 -1.56
C THR A 111 7.27 4.72 -2.24
N PHE A 112 6.15 5.29 -2.67
CA PHE A 112 5.07 4.62 -3.37
C PHE A 112 4.77 5.40 -4.66
N PRO A 113 5.59 5.22 -5.71
CA PRO A 113 5.37 5.90 -6.98
C PRO A 113 3.97 5.59 -7.49
N PRO A 114 3.25 6.61 -8.01
CA PRO A 114 1.90 6.41 -8.46
C PRO A 114 1.86 5.35 -9.56
N SER A 115 0.96 4.38 -9.43
CA SER A 115 0.77 3.43 -10.53
C SER A 115 0.24 4.18 -11.75
N ALA A 116 0.43 3.63 -12.96
CA ALA A 116 -0.08 4.27 -14.16
C ALA A 116 -1.58 4.62 -14.05
N GLY A 117 -2.37 3.78 -13.37
CA GLY A 117 -3.79 4.03 -13.12
C GLY A 117 -4.08 5.19 -12.18
N GLN A 118 -3.14 5.46 -11.27
CA GLN A 118 -3.19 6.60 -10.35
C GLN A 118 -2.86 7.89 -11.08
N THR A 119 -1.79 7.88 -11.90
CA THR A 119 -1.43 8.99 -12.79
C THR A 119 -2.57 9.35 -13.74
N TYR A 120 -3.34 8.37 -14.20
CA TYR A 120 -4.52 8.62 -15.01
C TYR A 120 -5.64 9.35 -14.25
N LEU A 121 -5.99 8.91 -13.04
CA LEU A 121 -7.05 9.57 -12.25
C LEU A 121 -6.69 11.00 -11.84
N GLU A 122 -5.41 11.25 -11.62
CA GLU A 122 -4.89 12.60 -11.31
C GLU A 122 -4.83 13.50 -12.54
N ARG A 123 -4.96 12.94 -13.76
CA ARG A 123 -4.98 13.72 -15.00
C ARG A 123 -6.36 14.38 -15.13
N GLU A 124 -6.37 15.69 -15.31
CA GLU A 124 -7.57 16.43 -15.70
C GLU A 124 -8.15 15.80 -16.98
N PRO A 125 -9.45 15.44 -17.00
CA PRO A 125 -10.06 14.80 -18.14
C PRO A 125 -9.92 15.71 -19.36
N SER A 126 -9.26 15.21 -20.41
CA SER A 126 -9.13 15.98 -21.64
C SER A 126 -10.53 16.20 -22.22
N THR A 127 -10.86 17.45 -22.55
CA THR A 127 -12.16 17.82 -23.16
C THR A 127 -12.30 17.35 -24.60
N THR A 128 -11.26 16.72 -25.16
CA THR A 128 -11.16 16.32 -26.55
C THR A 128 -10.89 14.83 -26.63
N SER A 129 -11.81 14.03 -26.09
CA SER A 129 -11.63 12.58 -26.13
C SER A 129 -12.73 11.89 -26.92
N SER A 130 -12.32 11.29 -28.04
CA SER A 130 -13.17 10.45 -28.87
C SER A 130 -13.56 9.20 -28.10
N ALA A 131 -14.86 8.91 -27.99
CA ALA A 131 -15.44 7.79 -27.24
C ALA A 131 -14.45 6.63 -26.96
N PRO A 132 -14.17 6.32 -25.68
CA PRO A 132 -13.16 5.35 -25.30
C PRO A 132 -13.39 4.03 -26.01
N ARG A 133 -12.37 3.55 -26.74
CA ARG A 133 -12.42 2.20 -27.33
C ARG A 133 -12.42 1.20 -26.17
N GLU A 134 -13.53 0.50 -26.01
CA GLU A 134 -13.67 -0.61 -25.05
C GLU A 134 -13.37 -1.95 -25.73
N GLY A 135 -12.79 -2.88 -24.96
CA GLY A 135 -12.45 -4.22 -25.41
C GLY A 135 -12.57 -5.24 -24.30
N ARG A 136 -12.20 -6.48 -24.62
CA ARG A 136 -12.11 -7.58 -23.65
C ARG A 136 -10.66 -7.93 -23.40
N LEU A 137 -10.39 -8.54 -22.25
CA LEU A 137 -9.09 -9.15 -21.98
C LEU A 137 -8.84 -10.32 -22.94
N GLU A 138 -7.79 -10.20 -23.74
CA GLU A 138 -7.33 -11.26 -24.64
C GLU A 138 -6.16 -12.00 -23.98
N GLN A 139 -6.30 -13.31 -23.77
CA GLN A 139 -5.20 -14.15 -23.32
C GLN A 139 -4.55 -14.83 -24.52
N GLN A 140 -3.23 -14.69 -24.63
CA GLN A 140 -2.40 -15.39 -25.62
C GLN A 140 -1.55 -16.44 -24.91
N GLY A 141 -1.62 -17.67 -25.38
CA GLY A 141 -0.88 -18.79 -24.79
C GLY A 141 -1.47 -19.30 -23.47
N HIS A 142 -0.73 -20.21 -22.84
CA HIS A 142 -1.16 -20.95 -21.66
C HIS A 142 -0.14 -20.78 -20.53
N PHE A 143 -0.58 -20.99 -19.30
CA PHE A 143 0.28 -20.95 -18.13
C PHE A 143 1.45 -21.93 -18.31
N PRO A 144 2.70 -21.55 -17.99
CA PRO A 144 3.15 -20.29 -17.37
C PRO A 144 3.57 -19.17 -18.36
N ARG A 145 3.43 -19.38 -19.68
CA ARG A 145 3.90 -18.45 -20.73
C ARG A 145 2.78 -17.61 -21.35
N GLN A 146 1.73 -17.37 -20.58
CA GLN A 146 0.61 -16.55 -21.03
C GLN A 146 0.97 -15.06 -21.07
N ALA A 147 0.44 -14.38 -22.08
CA ALA A 147 0.48 -12.93 -22.23
C ALA A 147 -0.94 -12.40 -22.33
N TYR A 148 -1.13 -11.15 -21.91
CA TYR A 148 -2.44 -10.50 -21.94
C TYR A 148 -2.39 -9.31 -22.88
N ARG A 149 -3.50 -9.09 -23.60
CA ARG A 149 -3.70 -7.94 -24.46
C ARG A 149 -5.05 -7.30 -24.21
N LEU A 150 -5.12 -6.00 -24.51
CA LEU A 150 -6.35 -5.24 -24.54
C LEU A 150 -6.35 -4.41 -25.83
N LEU A 151 -7.32 -4.67 -26.71
CA LEU A 151 -7.44 -3.99 -28.01
C LEU A 151 -6.16 -4.13 -28.84
N GLY A 152 -5.61 -5.34 -28.90
CA GLY A 152 -4.37 -5.66 -29.61
C GLY A 152 -3.08 -5.16 -28.96
N ARG A 153 -3.14 -4.29 -27.94
CA ARG A 153 -1.97 -3.76 -27.21
C ARG A 153 -1.57 -4.68 -26.05
N PRO A 154 -0.27 -4.89 -25.80
CA PRO A 154 0.20 -5.62 -24.61
C PRO A 154 -0.35 -5.01 -23.32
N LEU A 155 -0.84 -5.88 -22.42
CA LEU A 155 -1.33 -5.51 -21.11
C LEU A 155 -0.39 -6.09 -20.04
N GLU A 156 0.48 -5.24 -19.51
CA GLU A 156 1.54 -5.62 -18.58
C GLU A 156 1.14 -5.40 -17.13
N THR A 157 1.73 -6.15 -16.20
CA THR A 157 1.57 -5.92 -14.76
C THR A 157 1.92 -4.47 -14.41
N GLY A 158 1.01 -3.77 -13.75
CA GLY A 158 1.14 -2.35 -13.42
C GLY A 158 0.39 -1.41 -14.37
N SER A 159 -0.12 -1.92 -15.51
CA SER A 159 -0.87 -1.12 -16.47
C SER A 159 -2.14 -0.50 -15.86
N ALA A 160 -2.38 0.75 -16.21
CA ALA A 160 -3.62 1.49 -15.98
C ALA A 160 -4.71 1.00 -16.94
N VAL A 161 -5.81 0.47 -16.44
CA VAL A 161 -7.00 0.23 -17.26
C VAL A 161 -8.24 0.53 -16.44
N GLU A 162 -9.35 0.80 -17.12
CA GLU A 162 -10.65 0.92 -16.47
C GLU A 162 -11.46 -0.35 -16.69
N LEU A 163 -12.09 -0.83 -15.62
CA LEU A 163 -12.99 -1.96 -15.61
C LEU A 163 -14.44 -1.48 -15.52
N PHE A 164 -15.30 -1.96 -16.41
CA PHE A 164 -16.73 -1.71 -16.28
C PHE A 164 -17.34 -2.68 -15.26
N GLU A 165 -17.76 -2.15 -14.11
CA GLU A 165 -18.41 -2.92 -13.05
C GLU A 165 -19.60 -2.11 -12.49
N ARG A 166 -20.74 -2.77 -12.24
CA ARG A 166 -21.94 -2.15 -11.64
C ARG A 166 -22.37 -0.83 -12.32
N GLY A 167 -22.34 -0.80 -13.65
CA GLY A 167 -22.83 0.33 -14.44
C GLY A 167 -21.89 1.53 -14.56
N HIS A 168 -20.67 1.46 -14.02
CA HIS A 168 -19.68 2.53 -14.13
C HIS A 168 -18.28 1.98 -14.43
N TRP A 169 -17.45 2.85 -15.00
CA TRP A 169 -16.03 2.55 -15.22
C TRP A 169 -15.24 2.84 -13.95
N GLN A 170 -14.49 1.85 -13.48
CA GLN A 170 -13.64 1.97 -12.32
C GLN A 170 -12.17 1.82 -12.71
N PRO A 171 -11.29 2.71 -12.24
CA PRO A 171 -9.85 2.57 -12.45
C PRO A 171 -9.32 1.34 -11.71
N ILE A 172 -8.52 0.54 -12.40
CA ILE A 172 -7.87 -0.64 -11.85
C ILE A 172 -6.37 -0.65 -12.22
N THR A 173 -5.58 -1.36 -11.42
CA THR A 173 -4.20 -1.71 -11.80
C THR A 173 -4.17 -3.19 -12.19
N PHE A 174 -3.80 -3.47 -13.43
CA PHE A 174 -3.73 -4.84 -13.94
C PHE A 174 -2.55 -5.59 -13.33
N ILE A 175 -2.78 -6.81 -12.83
CA ILE A 175 -1.75 -7.71 -12.33
C ILE A 175 -1.82 -9.02 -13.12
N GLY A 176 -0.87 -9.22 -14.04
CA GLY A 176 -0.74 -10.46 -14.82
C GLY A 176 0.41 -11.36 -14.37
N ARG A 177 1.26 -10.87 -13.47
CA ARG A 177 2.45 -11.53 -12.91
C ARG A 177 2.65 -11.10 -11.46
N GLY A 178 3.16 -12.01 -10.63
CA GLY A 178 3.43 -11.80 -9.21
C GLY A 178 4.75 -11.09 -8.94
N SER A 179 5.12 -11.02 -7.65
CA SER A 179 6.41 -10.48 -7.20
C SER A 179 7.58 -11.15 -7.90
N GLY A 180 8.60 -10.38 -8.28
CA GLY A 180 9.77 -10.89 -9.00
C GLY A 180 9.44 -11.45 -10.40
N ASN A 181 8.35 -10.98 -11.03
CA ASN A 181 7.92 -11.40 -12.36
C ASN A 181 7.43 -12.86 -12.44
N ALA A 182 7.07 -13.47 -11.30
CA ALA A 182 6.58 -14.84 -11.22
C ALA A 182 5.27 -15.01 -12.02
N PRO A 183 5.11 -16.07 -12.83
CA PRO A 183 3.86 -16.32 -13.54
C PRO A 183 2.75 -16.65 -12.53
N ILE A 184 1.57 -16.08 -12.73
CA ILE A 184 0.36 -16.40 -11.95
C ILE A 184 -0.68 -17.05 -12.88
N PRO A 185 -1.50 -17.98 -12.38
CA PRO A 185 -2.43 -18.75 -13.22
C PRO A 185 -3.53 -17.89 -13.84
N GLN A 186 -3.98 -16.85 -13.13
CA GLN A 186 -5.05 -15.96 -13.57
C GLN A 186 -4.70 -14.51 -13.22
N PRO A 187 -4.94 -13.55 -14.13
CA PRO A 187 -4.70 -12.15 -13.82
C PRO A 187 -5.79 -11.64 -12.89
N PHE A 188 -5.43 -10.67 -12.07
CA PHE A 188 -6.36 -10.01 -11.18
C PHE A 188 -6.08 -8.52 -11.15
N ALA A 189 -6.98 -7.78 -10.52
CA ALA A 189 -6.81 -6.37 -10.29
C ALA A 189 -7.39 -5.97 -8.94
N TYR A 190 -6.93 -4.84 -8.44
CA TYR A 190 -7.53 -4.18 -7.29
C TYR A 190 -8.32 -2.96 -7.80
N PRO A 191 -9.62 -2.84 -7.50
CA PRO A 191 -10.37 -1.62 -7.77
C PRO A 191 -9.78 -0.49 -6.96
N ARG A 192 -9.38 0.60 -7.62
CA ARG A 192 -8.71 1.72 -6.96
C ARG A 192 -9.75 2.69 -6.42
N VAL A 193 -9.83 2.81 -5.09
CA VAL A 193 -10.72 3.77 -4.42
C VAL A 193 -9.93 4.79 -3.60
N ASP A 194 -8.69 4.46 -3.19
CA ASP A 194 -7.74 5.36 -2.51
C ASP A 194 -6.29 4.83 -2.50
N ASP A 195 -5.38 5.58 -1.87
CA ASP A 195 -3.94 5.32 -1.70
C ASP A 195 -3.56 4.03 -0.94
N ARG A 196 -4.54 3.29 -0.40
CA ARG A 196 -4.32 2.17 0.54
C ARG A 196 -4.94 0.86 0.04
N THR A 197 -5.43 0.83 -1.20
CA THR A 197 -6.29 -0.26 -1.67
C THR A 197 -5.58 -1.61 -1.93
N TYR A 198 -4.24 -1.68 -1.90
CA TYR A 198 -3.49 -2.93 -2.14
C TYR A 198 -3.62 -3.97 -1.03
N PHE A 199 -3.94 -3.56 0.21
CA PHE A 199 -3.81 -4.47 1.37
C PHE A 199 -5.14 -5.01 1.94
N ASN A 200 -6.28 -4.35 1.66
CA ASN A 200 -7.55 -4.67 2.36
C ASN A 200 -8.73 -5.01 1.45
N ARG A 201 -8.55 -5.11 0.12
CA ARG A 201 -9.64 -5.52 -0.79
C ARG A 201 -9.37 -6.88 -1.41
N ARG A 202 -10.46 -7.66 -1.58
CA ARG A 202 -10.40 -8.92 -2.31
C ARG A 202 -9.95 -8.63 -3.75
N PRO A 203 -8.94 -9.33 -4.28
CA PRO A 203 -8.55 -9.18 -5.67
C PRO A 203 -9.73 -9.58 -6.57
N LEU A 204 -9.97 -8.78 -7.60
CA LEU A 204 -10.94 -9.08 -8.63
C LEU A 204 -10.23 -9.84 -9.76
N PHE A 205 -10.57 -11.10 -9.92
CA PHE A 205 -9.98 -11.94 -10.96
C PHE A 205 -10.54 -11.58 -12.33
N LEU A 206 -9.65 -11.21 -13.24
CA LEU A 206 -10.01 -10.81 -14.58
C LEU A 206 -10.14 -12.04 -15.50
N THR A 207 -11.05 -11.92 -16.45
CA THR A 207 -11.36 -12.94 -17.46
C THR A 207 -11.75 -12.22 -18.76
N GLY A 208 -11.80 -12.96 -19.87
CA GLY A 208 -12.27 -12.41 -21.15
C GLY A 208 -13.74 -11.94 -21.16
N LYS A 209 -14.49 -12.10 -20.07
CA LYS A 209 -15.86 -11.57 -19.92
C LYS A 209 -15.88 -10.11 -19.45
N HIS A 210 -14.80 -9.65 -18.83
CA HIS A 210 -14.73 -8.29 -18.30
C HIS A 210 -14.52 -7.29 -19.44
N ARG A 211 -15.30 -6.21 -19.43
CA ARG A 211 -15.12 -5.07 -20.33
C ARG A 211 -14.07 -4.15 -19.73
N LEU A 212 -13.01 -3.93 -20.50
CA LEU A 212 -11.87 -3.12 -20.13
C LEU A 212 -11.70 -2.01 -21.17
N ARG A 213 -11.17 -0.87 -20.77
CA ARG A 213 -10.73 0.17 -21.71
C ARG A 213 -9.42 0.77 -21.25
N TRP A 214 -8.71 1.36 -22.21
CA TRP A 214 -7.58 2.19 -21.88
C TRP A 214 -8.07 3.52 -21.30
N PRO A 215 -7.36 4.04 -20.29
CA PRO A 215 -7.58 5.39 -19.82
C PRO A 215 -7.25 6.41 -20.93
N GLU A 216 -8.04 7.48 -21.07
CA GLU A 216 -7.86 8.53 -22.10
C GLU A 216 -6.88 9.68 -21.75
#